data_AF-A0A9D4VWJ7-F1
#
_entry.id   AF-A0A9D4VWJ7-F1
#
_cell.length_a   1.000
_cell.length_b   1.000
_cell.length_c   1.000
_cell.angle_alpha   90.00
_cell.angle_beta   90.00
_cell.angle_gamma   90.00
#
_symmetry.space_group_name_H-M   'P 1'
#
loop_
_entity.id
_entity.type
_entity.pdbx_description
1 polymer ?
#
loop_
_entity_poly.entity_id
_entity_poly.type
_entity_poly.pdbx_seq_one_letter_code
_entity_poly.pdbx_strand_id
1 'polypeptide(L)'
;MLTTHLHLIESDAAKIDTTEVFKEVKDEIMKAGAMIVKNRFARGDTEIYTLKKYCWDKYEREVVYDGTTRQCSCRIFDSRGLPCSHMFYVMKEEHVDHIPTSLVLLRWTKDAKIEYLNLNCNILVDSYLIEQSRVDDPIGTAKSDVGDSTTAKSKCAPKKEKKSDTKAVRRCSKCNRITHNARTCSHFPANVVEDWLLPNQTDINVVDLHKNVVYPCVLKRGRKPREKYLCLGWYEYVKPTRLRPGDVLVCTMADPPTTMFVCFLM
;
A
#
# COMPACT_ATOMS: atom_id res chain seq x y z
N MET A 1 5.01 14.09 19.29
CA MET A 1 4.43 14.92 20.36
C MET A 1 2.93 14.98 20.12
N LEU A 2 2.12 14.62 21.12
CA LEU A 2 0.66 14.80 21.05
C LEU A 2 0.38 16.29 21.23
N THR A 3 -0.35 16.91 20.31
CA THR A 3 -0.48 18.39 20.26
C THR A 3 -1.92 18.87 20.25
N THR A 4 -2.90 17.97 20.23
CA THR A 4 -4.31 18.33 20.18
C THR A 4 -4.91 18.43 21.59
N HIS A 5 -6.08 19.05 21.71
CA HIS A 5 -6.79 19.15 22.99
C HIS A 5 -7.43 17.84 23.46
N LEU A 6 -7.42 16.77 22.64
CA LEU A 6 -7.93 15.44 22.97
C LEU A 6 -6.78 14.41 22.92
N HIS A 7 -5.79 14.57 23.81
CA HIS A 7 -4.55 13.78 23.77
C HIS A 7 -4.74 12.26 23.86
N LEU A 8 -5.75 11.77 24.59
CA LEU A 8 -6.01 10.33 24.72
C LEU A 8 -6.50 9.73 23.39
N ILE A 9 -7.48 10.39 22.75
CA ILE A 9 -7.97 10.02 21.41
C ILE A 9 -6.87 10.16 20.36
N GLU A 10 -6.08 11.24 20.40
CA GLU A 10 -4.93 11.42 19.48
C GLU A 10 -3.89 10.29 19.65
N SER A 11 -3.60 9.89 20.89
CA SER A 11 -2.70 8.79 21.19
C SER A 11 -3.22 7.47 20.64
N ASP A 12 -4.51 7.22 20.78
CA ASP A 12 -5.16 6.01 20.28
C ASP A 12 -5.17 5.95 18.74
N ALA A 13 -5.55 7.05 18.09
CA ALA A 13 -5.47 7.21 16.64
C ALA A 13 -4.05 6.95 16.11
N ALA A 14 -3.03 7.48 16.79
CA ALA A 14 -1.63 7.30 16.40
C ALA A 14 -1.17 5.84 16.49
N LYS A 15 -1.80 5.00 17.32
CA LYS A 15 -1.52 3.57 17.39
C LYS A 15 -2.17 2.84 16.22
N ILE A 16 -3.43 3.16 15.93
CA ILE A 16 -4.29 2.45 14.97
C ILE A 16 -3.98 2.84 13.52
N ASP A 17 -3.93 4.13 13.21
CA ASP A 17 -3.96 4.65 11.85
C ASP A 17 -2.58 4.66 11.17
N THR A 18 -2.57 4.51 9.84
CA THR A 18 -1.36 4.80 9.05
C THR A 18 -0.90 6.25 9.22
N THR A 19 0.37 6.56 8.96
CA THR A 19 0.94 7.91 9.16
C THR A 19 0.17 9.00 8.42
N GLU A 20 -0.27 8.72 7.19
CA GLU A 20 -1.01 9.65 6.34
C GLU A 20 -2.43 9.86 6.87
N VAL A 21 -3.13 8.77 7.21
CA VAL A 21 -4.47 8.83 7.80
C VAL A 21 -4.45 9.56 9.13
N PHE A 22 -3.46 9.27 9.99
CA PHE A 22 -3.34 9.90 11.29
C PHE A 22 -3.26 11.42 11.20
N LYS A 23 -2.60 11.98 10.17
CA LYS A 23 -2.56 13.43 9.96
C LYS A 23 -3.95 14.00 9.71
N GLU A 24 -4.76 13.32 8.90
CA GLU A 24 -6.13 13.75 8.62
C GLU A 24 -7.03 13.64 9.85
N VAL A 25 -6.92 12.53 10.58
CA VAL A 25 -7.66 12.31 11.83
C VAL A 25 -7.27 13.37 12.86
N LYS A 26 -5.98 13.68 12.99
CA LYS A 26 -5.48 14.74 13.85
C LYS A 26 -6.05 16.11 13.48
N ASP A 27 -6.20 16.42 12.20
CA ASP A 27 -6.84 17.66 11.74
C ASP A 27 -8.32 17.72 12.14
N GLU A 28 -9.06 16.61 12.03
CA GLU A 28 -10.45 16.54 12.49
C GLU A 28 -10.56 16.65 14.02
N ILE A 29 -9.65 16.04 14.79
CA ILE A 29 -9.56 16.21 16.24
C ILE A 29 -9.34 17.68 16.57
N MET A 30 -8.41 18.38 15.90
CA MET A 30 -8.17 19.81 16.13
C MET A 30 -9.40 20.66 15.85
N LYS A 31 -10.11 20.40 14.74
CA LYS A 31 -11.33 21.12 14.36
C LYS A 31 -12.47 20.94 15.37
N ALA A 32 -12.51 19.82 16.11
CA ALA A 32 -13.51 19.58 17.15
C ALA A 32 -13.49 20.66 18.24
N GLY A 33 -12.35 21.29 18.48
CA GLY A 33 -12.20 22.34 19.49
C GLY A 33 -12.98 23.62 19.18
N ALA A 34 -13.41 23.81 17.93
CA ALA A 34 -14.24 24.94 17.50
C ALA A 34 -15.75 24.61 17.48
N MET A 35 -16.15 23.39 17.86
CA MET A 35 -17.57 23.00 17.88
C MET A 35 -18.24 23.42 19.19
N ILE A 36 -19.53 23.73 19.11
CA ILE A 36 -20.36 24.19 20.22
C ILE A 36 -21.71 23.47 20.13
N VAL A 37 -22.19 22.92 21.26
CA VAL A 37 -23.56 22.37 21.33
C VAL A 37 -24.58 23.50 21.22
N LYS A 38 -25.50 23.37 20.26
CA LYS A 38 -26.71 24.18 20.17
C LYS A 38 -27.88 23.50 20.88
N ASN A 39 -28.03 22.19 20.69
CA ASN A 39 -29.08 21.40 21.32
C ASN A 39 -28.61 19.97 21.59
N ARG A 40 -29.20 19.34 22.61
CA ARG A 40 -29.03 17.93 22.96
C ARG A 40 -30.41 17.35 23.24
N PHE A 41 -30.75 16.25 22.57
CA PHE A 41 -32.04 15.59 22.71
C PHE A 41 -31.86 14.09 22.89
N ALA A 42 -32.39 13.54 23.98
CA ALA A 42 -32.39 12.12 24.27
C ALA A 42 -33.62 11.43 23.63
N ARG A 43 -33.40 10.29 22.99
CA ARG A 43 -34.45 9.43 22.43
C ARG A 43 -34.14 7.97 22.75
N GLY A 44 -34.67 7.50 23.88
CA GLY A 44 -34.34 6.16 24.40
C GLY A 44 -32.85 6.11 24.77
N ASP A 45 -32.14 5.10 24.25
CA ASP A 45 -30.70 4.91 24.49
C ASP A 45 -29.82 5.72 23.51
N THR A 46 -30.40 6.69 22.80
CA THR A 46 -29.72 7.47 21.78
C THR A 46 -29.76 8.96 22.12
N GLU A 47 -28.60 9.61 22.03
CA GLU A 47 -28.45 11.06 22.18
C GLU A 47 -28.25 11.71 20.80
N ILE A 48 -29.02 12.76 20.52
CA ILE A 48 -28.91 13.54 19.29
C ILE A 48 -28.32 14.90 19.64
N TYR A 49 -27.15 15.18 19.08
CA TYR A 49 -26.43 16.44 19.24
C TYR A 49 -26.60 17.32 18.01
N THR A 50 -27.08 18.54 18.19
CA THR A 50 -27.01 19.60 17.17
C THR A 50 -25.82 20.49 17.48
N LEU A 51 -24.81 20.46 16.62
CA LEU A 51 -23.56 21.20 16.77
C LEU A 51 -23.50 22.36 15.78
N LYS A 52 -22.91 23.46 16.22
CA LYS A 52 -22.49 24.58 15.37
C LYS A 52 -21.00 24.83 15.51
N LYS A 53 -20.42 25.54 14.55
CA LYS A 53 -19.02 25.96 14.59
C LYS A 53 -18.89 27.39 15.12
N TYR A 54 -17.92 27.64 15.99
CA TYR A 54 -17.57 28.97 16.48
C TYR A 54 -17.36 29.95 15.32
N CYS A 55 -17.91 31.16 15.44
CA CYS A 55 -17.96 32.19 14.40
C CYS A 55 -18.71 31.78 13.11
N TRP A 56 -19.53 30.73 13.13
CA TRP A 56 -20.25 30.26 11.94
C TRP A 56 -21.68 29.77 12.25
N ASP A 57 -22.53 30.68 12.70
CA ASP A 57 -23.87 30.37 13.24
C ASP A 57 -24.90 29.82 12.23
N LYS A 58 -24.61 29.88 10.92
CA LYS A 58 -25.50 29.31 9.88
C LYS A 58 -25.22 27.83 9.57
N TYR A 59 -24.15 27.27 10.14
CA TYR A 59 -23.72 25.91 9.88
C TYR A 59 -24.06 25.02 11.07
N GLU A 60 -25.06 24.14 10.89
CA GLU A 60 -25.46 23.16 11.89
C GLU A 60 -25.25 21.74 11.37
N ARG A 61 -24.86 20.85 12.28
CA ARG A 61 -24.69 19.42 12.02
C ARG A 61 -25.29 18.62 13.14
N GLU A 62 -25.87 17.49 12.78
CA GLU A 62 -26.47 16.56 13.71
C GLU A 62 -25.58 15.33 13.81
N VAL A 63 -25.40 14.85 15.05
CA VAL A 63 -24.68 13.61 15.36
C VAL A 63 -25.58 12.76 16.23
N VAL A 64 -25.74 11.49 15.86
CA VAL A 64 -26.54 10.52 16.61
C VAL A 64 -25.57 9.59 17.35
N TYR A 65 -25.69 9.54 18.67
CA TYR A 65 -24.82 8.81 19.58
C TYR A 65 -25.57 7.74 20.34
N ASP A 66 -25.11 6.51 20.22
CA ASP A 66 -25.64 5.30 20.86
C ASP A 66 -24.52 4.52 21.60
N GLY A 67 -23.42 5.19 21.95
CA GLY A 67 -22.19 4.57 22.42
C GLY A 67 -21.21 4.19 21.31
N THR A 68 -21.66 4.07 20.05
CA THR A 68 -20.84 3.60 18.91
C THR A 68 -20.85 4.53 17.70
N THR A 69 -21.39 5.76 17.84
CA THR A 69 -21.52 6.86 16.85
C THR A 69 -20.99 6.55 15.45
N ARG A 70 -21.87 6.35 14.46
CA ARG A 70 -21.50 6.31 13.03
C ARG A 70 -22.21 7.35 12.18
N GLN A 71 -23.24 7.97 12.73
CA GLN A 71 -24.15 8.83 11.98
C GLN A 71 -23.86 10.30 12.29
N CYS A 72 -23.43 11.01 11.26
CA CYS A 72 -23.35 12.46 11.29
C CYS A 72 -23.92 13.02 9.99
N SER A 73 -24.71 14.09 10.07
CA SER A 73 -25.31 14.72 8.89
C SER A 73 -24.28 15.31 7.90
N CYS A 74 -22.99 15.41 8.29
CA CYS A 74 -21.91 15.79 7.37
C CYS A 74 -21.50 14.67 6.40
N ARG A 75 -21.84 13.40 6.69
CA ARG A 75 -21.55 12.21 5.86
C ARG A 75 -20.08 11.98 5.49
N ILE A 76 -19.14 12.59 6.23
CA ILE A 76 -17.70 12.36 6.01
C ILE A 76 -17.35 10.91 6.32
N PHE A 77 -17.90 10.34 7.38
CA PHE A 77 -17.67 8.93 7.70
C PHE A 77 -18.27 8.01 6.62
N ASP A 78 -19.47 8.29 6.14
CA ASP A 78 -20.09 7.48 5.07
C ASP A 78 -19.30 7.52 3.75
N SER A 79 -18.70 8.68 3.42
CA SER A 79 -18.00 8.89 2.16
C SER A 79 -16.52 8.51 2.19
N ARG A 80 -15.84 8.73 3.32
CA ARG A 80 -14.39 8.53 3.48
C ARG A 80 -14.03 7.44 4.48
N GLY A 81 -14.95 7.08 5.37
CA GLY A 81 -14.68 6.13 6.45
C GLY A 81 -13.81 6.69 7.57
N LEU A 82 -13.72 8.02 7.69
CA LEU A 82 -12.95 8.70 8.72
C LEU A 82 -13.88 9.48 9.65
N PRO A 83 -13.72 9.41 10.98
CA PRO A 83 -14.52 10.19 11.90
C PRO A 83 -14.32 11.69 11.65
N CYS A 84 -15.40 12.45 11.69
CA CYS A 84 -15.35 13.90 11.51
C CYS A 84 -15.20 14.62 12.85
N SER A 85 -14.81 15.89 12.80
CA SER A 85 -14.74 16.80 13.95
C SER A 85 -16.02 16.86 14.79
N HIS A 86 -17.20 16.67 14.18
CA HIS A 86 -18.46 16.57 14.93
C HIS A 86 -18.53 15.31 15.79
N MET A 87 -18.05 14.18 15.29
CA MET A 87 -17.99 12.92 16.05
C MET A 87 -16.94 13.01 17.16
N PHE A 88 -15.76 13.59 16.88
CA PHE A 88 -14.75 13.86 17.91
C PHE A 88 -15.25 14.78 19.02
N TYR A 89 -16.07 15.77 18.67
CA TYR A 89 -16.71 16.61 19.66
C TYR A 89 -17.67 15.81 20.56
N VAL A 90 -18.53 14.97 19.99
CA VAL A 90 -19.45 14.14 20.79
C VAL A 90 -18.69 13.16 21.67
N MET A 91 -17.61 12.54 21.18
CA MET A 91 -16.74 11.69 22.01
C MET A 91 -16.18 12.44 23.21
N LYS A 92 -15.77 13.71 23.03
CA LYS A 92 -15.34 14.58 24.12
C LYS A 92 -16.46 14.84 25.14
N GLU A 93 -17.68 15.18 24.69
CA GLU A 93 -18.83 15.43 25.57
C GLU A 93 -19.23 14.19 26.36
N GLU A 94 -19.12 13.01 25.75
CA GLU A 94 -19.43 11.72 26.37
C GLU A 94 -18.23 11.12 27.12
N HIS A 95 -17.16 11.88 27.32
CA HIS A 95 -15.94 11.46 28.04
C HIS A 95 -15.30 10.17 27.51
N VAL A 96 -15.44 9.90 26.22
CA VAL A 96 -14.79 8.78 25.54
C VAL A 96 -13.31 9.12 25.33
N ASP A 97 -12.42 8.20 25.71
CA ASP A 97 -10.97 8.40 25.71
C ASP A 97 -10.22 7.64 24.59
N HIS A 98 -10.92 6.81 23.82
CA HIS A 98 -10.39 6.01 22.72
C HIS A 98 -11.31 6.08 21.49
N ILE A 99 -10.82 5.65 20.32
CA ILE A 99 -11.66 5.58 19.12
C ILE A 99 -12.50 4.29 19.20
N PRO A 100 -13.84 4.36 19.22
CA PRO A 100 -14.68 3.18 19.16
C PRO A 100 -14.32 2.33 17.94
N THR A 101 -14.26 1.00 18.10
CA THR A 101 -13.98 0.08 16.99
C THR A 101 -14.98 0.22 15.84
N SER A 102 -16.19 0.67 16.14
CA SER A 102 -17.21 0.98 15.13
C SER A 102 -16.77 2.08 14.15
N LEU A 103 -15.87 2.97 14.58
CA LEU A 103 -15.32 4.09 13.81
C LEU A 103 -13.97 3.78 13.17
N VAL A 104 -13.43 2.58 13.37
CA VAL A 104 -12.18 2.12 12.76
C VAL A 104 -12.51 1.28 11.54
N LEU A 105 -12.05 1.71 10.36
CA LEU A 105 -12.12 0.88 9.16
C LEU A 105 -10.76 0.28 8.85
N LEU A 106 -10.73 -1.04 8.64
CA LEU A 106 -9.50 -1.80 8.41
C LEU A 106 -8.58 -1.19 7.36
N ARG A 107 -9.13 -0.66 6.26
CA ARG A 107 -8.34 -0.06 5.17
C ARG A 107 -7.43 1.11 5.61
N TRP A 108 -7.74 1.73 6.75
CA TRP A 108 -7.07 2.91 7.27
C TRP A 108 -6.07 2.61 8.39
N THR A 109 -6.07 1.37 8.90
CA THR A 109 -5.19 0.96 10.00
C THR A 109 -3.82 0.53 9.49
N LYS A 110 -2.83 0.53 10.39
CA LYS A 110 -1.49 -0.02 10.09
C LYS A 110 -1.52 -1.51 9.77
N ASP A 111 -2.51 -2.21 10.31
CA ASP A 111 -2.68 -3.65 10.17
C ASP A 111 -3.50 -4.05 8.94
N ALA A 112 -3.95 -3.06 8.13
CA ALA A 112 -4.70 -3.29 6.89
C ALA A 112 -4.08 -4.39 6.02
N LYS A 113 -2.74 -4.36 5.89
CA LYS A 113 -1.98 -5.34 5.11
C LYS A 113 -2.00 -6.73 5.76
N ILE A 114 -1.90 -6.81 7.08
CA ILE A 114 -1.82 -8.07 7.83
C ILE A 114 -3.17 -8.77 7.81
N GLU A 115 -4.24 -8.06 8.19
CA GLU A 115 -5.57 -8.66 8.21
C GLU A 115 -6.05 -9.03 6.80
N TYR A 116 -5.70 -8.25 5.78
CA TYR A 116 -6.00 -8.63 4.40
C TYR A 116 -5.34 -9.96 4.01
N LEU A 117 -4.09 -10.20 4.42
CA LEU A 117 -3.41 -11.47 4.19
C LEU A 117 -4.01 -12.61 5.05
N ASN A 118 -4.38 -12.32 6.30
CA ASN A 118 -5.01 -13.31 7.19
C ASN A 118 -6.41 -13.73 6.69
N LEU A 119 -7.25 -12.77 6.29
CA LEU A 119 -8.66 -12.98 5.90
C LEU A 119 -8.81 -13.50 4.47
N ASN A 120 -8.03 -12.95 3.53
CA ASN A 120 -8.24 -13.22 2.10
C ASN A 120 -7.20 -14.16 1.51
N CYS A 121 -6.09 -14.41 2.22
CA CYS A 121 -4.99 -15.21 1.70
C CYS A 121 -4.65 -16.44 2.54
N ASN A 122 -5.29 -16.64 3.71
CA ASN A 122 -4.95 -17.70 4.68
C ASN A 122 -3.46 -17.75 5.06
N ILE A 123 -2.76 -16.61 5.00
CA ILE A 123 -1.37 -16.51 5.42
C ILE A 123 -1.39 -15.94 6.83
N LEU A 124 -0.98 -16.71 7.85
CA LEU A 124 -0.80 -16.20 9.20
C LEU A 124 0.45 -15.32 9.25
N VAL A 125 0.24 -14.01 9.15
CA VAL A 125 1.27 -13.00 9.33
C VAL A 125 0.97 -12.19 10.57
N ASP A 126 2.01 -11.86 11.34
CA ASP A 126 1.95 -10.92 12.46
C ASP A 126 2.77 -9.66 12.11
N SER A 127 2.36 -8.54 12.69
CA SER A 127 2.94 -7.19 12.61
C SER A 127 4.47 -7.15 12.67
N TYR A 128 5.06 -7.96 13.55
CA TYR A 128 6.50 -8.10 13.73
C TYR A 128 7.26 -8.50 12.45
N LEU A 129 6.70 -9.42 11.65
CA LEU A 129 7.35 -9.92 10.43
C LEU A 129 7.34 -8.88 9.30
N ILE A 130 6.36 -7.97 9.29
CA ILE A 130 6.31 -6.87 8.32
C ILE A 130 7.24 -5.74 8.75
N GLU A 131 7.34 -5.42 10.04
CA GLU A 131 8.28 -4.42 10.54
C GLU A 131 9.74 -4.78 10.25
N GLN A 132 10.12 -6.06 10.38
CA GLN A 132 11.44 -6.55 9.98
C GLN A 132 11.71 -6.48 8.46
N SER A 133 10.67 -6.35 7.62
CA SER A 133 10.83 -6.18 6.17
C SER A 133 11.08 -4.72 5.75
N ARG A 134 10.92 -3.76 6.67
CA ARG A 134 11.11 -2.32 6.44
C ARG A 134 12.56 -1.84 6.63
N VAL A 135 13.55 -2.74 6.53
CA VAL A 135 14.97 -2.37 6.67
C VAL A 135 15.34 -1.28 5.67
N ASP A 136 15.97 -0.25 6.22
CA ASP A 136 16.24 1.08 5.69
C ASP A 136 16.61 1.14 4.20
N ASP A 137 15.98 2.08 3.48
CA ASP A 137 16.54 2.62 2.24
C ASP A 137 17.98 3.09 2.52
N PRO A 138 18.99 2.54 1.84
CA PRO A 138 20.28 3.20 1.82
C PRO A 138 20.08 4.48 0.99
N ILE A 139 20.03 5.61 1.70
CA ILE A 139 20.39 6.91 1.15
C ILE A 139 21.78 6.75 0.51
N GLY A 140 21.79 6.57 -0.80
CA GLY A 140 22.97 6.37 -1.63
C GLY A 140 23.00 7.43 -2.71
N THR A 141 23.58 8.57 -2.35
CA THR A 141 23.96 9.67 -3.24
C THR A 141 24.73 9.18 -4.47
N ALA A 142 24.27 9.57 -5.67
CA ALA A 142 25.09 9.52 -6.88
C ALA A 142 24.93 10.82 -7.67
N LYS A 143 26.06 11.53 -7.75
CA LYS A 143 26.28 12.81 -8.42
C LYS A 143 25.97 12.72 -9.92
N SER A 144 25.32 13.73 -10.47
CA SER A 144 25.27 13.98 -11.91
C SER A 144 26.41 14.93 -12.29
N ASP A 145 27.50 14.38 -12.81
CA ASP A 145 28.46 15.16 -13.59
C ASP A 145 27.87 15.34 -15.00
N VAL A 146 27.51 16.59 -15.32
CA VAL A 146 27.11 17.01 -16.66
C VAL A 146 28.38 17.12 -17.50
N GLY A 147 28.57 16.19 -18.44
CA GLY A 147 29.57 16.29 -19.49
C GLY A 147 28.89 16.57 -20.83
N ASP A 148 29.06 17.79 -21.35
CA ASP A 148 28.63 18.20 -22.68
C ASP A 148 29.15 17.25 -23.77
N SER A 149 28.27 16.81 -24.68
CA SER A 149 28.69 16.14 -25.91
C SER A 149 28.92 17.16 -27.02
N THR A 150 30.18 17.27 -27.44
CA THR A 150 30.60 17.98 -28.64
C THR A 150 30.02 17.31 -29.89
N THR A 151 29.54 18.15 -30.81
CA THR A 151 29.05 17.79 -32.14
C THR A 151 30.11 17.09 -33.00
N ALA A 152 29.78 15.94 -33.59
CA ALA A 152 30.55 15.37 -34.70
C ALA A 152 29.65 14.77 -35.80
N LYS A 153 29.54 15.57 -36.86
CA LYS A 153 29.23 15.32 -38.29
C LYS A 153 28.69 13.95 -38.73
N SER A 154 27.53 14.00 -39.38
CA SER A 154 27.00 12.99 -40.29
C SER A 154 27.91 12.77 -41.49
N LYS A 155 28.22 11.50 -41.77
CA LYS A 155 28.74 11.04 -43.07
C LYS A 155 27.90 9.83 -43.52
N CYS A 156 27.12 10.01 -44.58
CA CYS A 156 26.49 8.91 -45.32
C CYS A 156 27.56 8.13 -46.11
N ALA A 157 27.43 6.81 -46.15
CA ALA A 157 28.10 5.90 -47.09
C ALA A 157 27.20 4.67 -47.34
N PRO A 158 27.35 3.96 -48.48
CA PRO A 158 26.24 3.59 -49.36
C PRO A 158 25.49 2.29 -49.00
N LYS A 159 24.25 2.20 -49.50
CA LYS A 159 23.38 1.01 -49.50
C LYS A 159 24.15 -0.26 -49.89
N LYS A 160 24.19 -1.25 -49.00
CA LYS A 160 24.46 -2.66 -49.33
C LYS A 160 23.16 -3.45 -49.36
N GLU A 161 23.08 -4.36 -50.32
CA GLU A 161 21.91 -5.11 -50.77
C GLU A 161 21.28 -6.03 -49.71
N LYS A 162 19.97 -6.25 -49.86
CA LYS A 162 19.12 -7.08 -49.01
C LYS A 162 19.60 -8.54 -49.00
N LYS A 163 20.01 -9.04 -47.83
CA LYS A 163 20.05 -10.48 -47.54
C LYS A 163 18.76 -10.88 -46.82
N SER A 164 18.20 -12.01 -47.29
CA SER A 164 16.98 -12.73 -46.87
C SER A 164 16.32 -12.33 -45.54
N ASP A 165 15.03 -11.99 -45.60
CA ASP A 165 14.14 -11.77 -44.48
C ASP A 165 13.96 -13.03 -43.62
N THR A 166 14.87 -13.26 -42.67
CA THR A 166 14.50 -13.84 -41.37
C THR A 166 14.63 -12.72 -40.35
N LYS A 167 13.51 -12.08 -40.00
CA LYS A 167 13.46 -11.11 -38.89
C LYS A 167 14.15 -11.73 -37.69
N ALA A 168 15.26 -11.14 -37.25
CA ALA A 168 15.96 -11.59 -36.04
C ALA A 168 14.97 -11.65 -34.87
N VAL A 169 14.77 -12.86 -34.32
CA VAL A 169 13.83 -13.05 -33.22
C VAL A 169 14.38 -12.32 -31.99
N ARG A 170 13.69 -11.27 -31.56
CA ARG A 170 14.06 -10.51 -30.37
C ARG A 170 13.87 -11.38 -29.13
N ARG A 171 14.94 -11.53 -28.35
CA ARG A 171 14.95 -12.26 -27.07
C ARG A 171 14.99 -11.28 -25.91
N CYS A 172 14.39 -11.66 -24.79
CA CYS A 172 14.48 -10.92 -23.55
C CYS A 172 15.95 -10.78 -23.12
N SER A 173 16.43 -9.56 -22.87
CA SER A 173 17.82 -9.31 -22.47
C SER A 173 18.16 -9.81 -21.05
N LYS A 174 17.16 -10.19 -20.25
CA LYS A 174 17.35 -10.73 -18.88
C LYS A 174 17.36 -12.26 -18.86
N CYS A 175 16.43 -12.92 -19.56
CA CYS A 175 16.25 -14.38 -19.49
C CYS A 175 16.47 -15.12 -20.81
N ASN A 176 16.75 -14.40 -21.90
CA ASN A 176 17.00 -14.92 -23.25
C ASN A 176 15.84 -15.71 -23.90
N ARG A 177 14.61 -15.59 -23.38
CA ARG A 177 13.38 -16.19 -23.96
C ARG A 177 12.78 -15.29 -25.05
N ILE A 178 12.07 -15.89 -25.99
CA ILE A 178 11.42 -15.21 -27.12
C ILE A 178 9.98 -14.75 -26.83
N THR A 179 9.40 -15.19 -25.70
CA THR A 179 7.96 -15.00 -25.39
C THR A 179 7.63 -13.64 -24.79
N HIS A 180 8.62 -12.90 -24.28
CA HIS A 180 8.43 -11.62 -23.60
C HIS A 180 9.70 -10.75 -23.69
N ASN A 181 9.63 -9.51 -23.18
CA ASN A 181 10.75 -8.57 -23.15
C ASN A 181 11.22 -8.30 -21.70
N ALA A 182 12.36 -7.63 -21.52
CA ALA A 182 12.96 -7.42 -20.21
C ALA A 182 12.11 -6.63 -19.20
N ARG A 183 11.10 -5.87 -19.65
CA ARG A 183 10.21 -5.09 -18.76
C ARG A 183 9.22 -5.96 -18.01
N THR A 184 9.03 -7.21 -18.45
CA THR A 184 8.09 -8.15 -17.82
C THR A 184 8.81 -9.28 -17.10
N CYS A 185 10.14 -9.21 -16.95
CA CYS A 185 10.86 -10.02 -15.98
C CYS A 185 10.83 -9.31 -14.63
N SER A 186 10.45 -10.00 -13.57
CA SER A 186 10.63 -9.47 -12.22
C SER A 186 12.04 -9.78 -11.70
N HIS A 187 12.67 -8.75 -11.13
CA HIS A 187 13.97 -8.84 -10.50
C HIS A 187 13.77 -9.02 -9.00
N PHE A 188 14.38 -10.05 -8.42
CA PHE A 188 14.41 -10.14 -6.96
C PHE A 188 15.36 -9.08 -6.40
N PRO A 189 14.93 -8.31 -5.38
CA PRO A 189 15.86 -7.51 -4.58
C PRO A 189 17.00 -8.39 -4.05
N ALA A 190 18.22 -7.86 -3.99
CA ALA A 190 19.41 -8.65 -3.67
C ALA A 190 19.36 -9.29 -2.27
N ASN A 191 18.81 -8.57 -1.28
CA ASN A 191 18.56 -9.07 0.07
C ASN A 191 17.59 -10.26 0.07
N VAL A 192 16.51 -10.20 -0.71
CA VAL A 192 15.55 -11.32 -0.83
C VAL A 192 16.23 -12.59 -1.39
N VAL A 193 17.19 -12.43 -2.31
CA VAL A 193 17.93 -13.58 -2.85
C VAL A 193 18.82 -14.24 -1.82
N GLU A 194 19.47 -13.47 -0.94
CA GLU A 194 20.40 -14.00 0.07
C GLU A 194 19.68 -14.62 1.26
N ASP A 195 18.64 -13.95 1.74
CA ASP A 195 17.98 -14.34 2.99
C ASP A 195 16.95 -15.45 2.76
N TRP A 196 16.35 -15.54 1.56
CA TRP A 196 15.15 -16.37 1.33
C TRP A 196 15.29 -17.43 0.25
N LEU A 197 16.29 -17.38 -0.65
CA LEU A 197 16.43 -18.39 -1.71
C LEU A 197 17.59 -19.33 -1.43
N LEU A 198 17.43 -20.61 -1.77
CA LEU A 198 18.53 -21.56 -1.66
C LEU A 198 19.63 -21.20 -2.70
N PRO A 199 20.93 -21.41 -2.38
CA PRO A 199 22.06 -21.02 -3.24
C PRO A 199 21.95 -21.50 -4.70
N ASN A 200 21.43 -22.71 -4.89
CA ASN A 200 21.27 -23.36 -6.20
C ASN A 200 19.82 -23.49 -6.67
N GLN A 201 18.88 -22.77 -6.05
CA GLN A 201 17.47 -22.80 -6.45
C GLN A 201 17.28 -22.26 -7.87
N THR A 202 16.66 -23.07 -8.73
CA THR A 202 16.40 -22.81 -10.16
C THR A 202 14.94 -22.55 -10.49
N ASP A 203 14.05 -22.78 -9.54
CA ASP A 203 12.61 -22.76 -9.73
C ASP A 203 11.89 -22.34 -8.43
N ILE A 204 10.68 -21.83 -8.60
CA ILE A 204 9.79 -21.44 -7.51
C ILE A 204 8.36 -21.40 -8.04
N ASN A 205 7.38 -21.82 -7.26
CA ASN A 205 5.97 -21.63 -7.60
C ASN A 205 5.50 -20.24 -7.18
N VAL A 206 4.81 -19.53 -8.06
CA VAL A 206 4.14 -18.26 -7.71
C VAL A 206 2.66 -18.52 -7.57
N VAL A 207 2.08 -18.26 -6.41
CA VAL A 207 0.65 -18.49 -6.15
C VAL A 207 -0.06 -17.14 -6.10
N ASP A 208 -0.99 -16.91 -7.01
CA ASP A 208 -1.93 -15.78 -6.93
C ASP A 208 -3.02 -16.13 -5.91
N LEU A 209 -3.00 -15.43 -4.77
CA LEU A 209 -3.90 -15.71 -3.66
C LEU A 209 -5.36 -15.32 -3.95
N HIS A 210 -5.60 -14.35 -4.84
CA HIS A 210 -6.96 -13.97 -5.25
C HIS A 210 -7.61 -15.00 -6.14
N LYS A 211 -6.82 -15.56 -7.06
CA LYS A 211 -7.33 -16.52 -8.06
C LYS A 211 -7.15 -17.96 -7.63
N ASN A 212 -6.34 -18.20 -6.58
CA ASN A 212 -5.86 -19.51 -6.18
C ASN A 212 -5.22 -20.27 -7.35
N VAL A 213 -4.43 -19.56 -8.17
CA VAL A 213 -3.76 -20.11 -9.36
C VAL A 213 -2.26 -20.18 -9.12
N VAL A 214 -1.66 -21.32 -9.46
CA VAL A 214 -0.23 -21.56 -9.35
C VAL A 214 0.46 -21.34 -10.69
N TYR A 215 1.54 -20.58 -10.68
CA TYR A 215 2.38 -20.25 -11.82
C TYR A 215 3.81 -20.75 -11.57
N PRO A 216 4.19 -21.91 -12.12
CA PRO A 216 5.56 -22.42 -12.01
C PRO A 216 6.55 -21.47 -12.67
N CYS A 217 7.50 -20.94 -11.88
CA CYS A 217 8.47 -19.96 -12.34
C CYS A 217 9.88 -20.54 -12.40
N VAL A 218 10.60 -20.21 -13.47
CA VAL A 218 12.03 -20.46 -13.58
C VAL A 218 12.80 -19.26 -13.03
N LEU A 219 13.74 -19.52 -12.13
CA LEU A 219 14.71 -18.55 -11.62
C LEU A 219 15.95 -18.54 -12.53
N LYS A 220 16.25 -17.37 -13.10
CA LYS A 220 17.49 -17.16 -13.86
C LYS A 220 18.46 -16.30 -13.08
N ARG A 221 19.71 -16.74 -13.01
CA ARG A 221 20.82 -15.93 -12.48
C ARG A 221 21.10 -14.76 -13.42
N GLY A 222 21.35 -13.60 -12.83
CA GLY A 222 21.78 -12.39 -13.52
C GLY A 222 23.28 -12.38 -13.80
N ARG A 223 23.80 -11.18 -14.11
CA ARG A 223 25.24 -11.00 -14.35
C ARG A 223 26.02 -10.97 -13.04
N LYS A 224 25.39 -10.52 -11.95
CA LYS A 224 25.98 -10.49 -10.62
C LYS A 224 25.54 -11.73 -9.81
N PRO A 225 26.36 -12.21 -8.86
CA PRO A 225 26.06 -13.41 -8.07
C PRO A 225 24.71 -13.37 -7.33
N ARG A 226 24.30 -12.19 -6.88
CA ARG A 226 23.07 -11.94 -6.08
C ARG A 226 21.85 -11.55 -6.92
N GLU A 227 21.97 -11.51 -8.25
CA GLU A 227 20.85 -11.19 -9.12
C GLU A 227 20.11 -12.47 -9.50
N LYS A 228 18.82 -12.57 -9.19
CA LYS A 228 17.91 -13.59 -9.73
C LYS A 228 16.66 -12.94 -10.33
N TYR A 229 16.13 -13.57 -11.37
CA TYR A 229 14.96 -13.10 -12.11
C TYR A 229 13.87 -14.18 -12.18
N LEU A 230 12.62 -13.79 -11.88
CA LEU A 230 11.44 -14.59 -12.18
C LEU A 230 11.11 -14.46 -13.66
N CYS A 231 10.99 -15.60 -14.33
CA CYS A 231 10.84 -15.65 -15.79
C CYS A 231 9.42 -16.05 -16.21
N LEU A 232 9.26 -17.16 -16.95
CA LEU A 232 8.06 -17.44 -17.75
C LEU A 232 6.76 -17.44 -16.93
N GLY A 233 6.70 -18.14 -15.80
CA GLY A 233 5.50 -18.16 -14.96
C GLY A 233 5.11 -16.80 -14.40
N TRP A 234 6.09 -15.93 -14.13
CA TRP A 234 5.82 -14.56 -13.69
C TRP A 234 5.19 -13.73 -14.80
N TYR A 235 5.65 -13.89 -16.03
CA TYR A 235 5.01 -13.25 -17.18
C TYR A 235 3.55 -13.71 -17.34
N GLU A 236 3.27 -14.99 -17.12
CA GLU A 236 1.91 -15.54 -17.18
C GLU A 236 1.00 -15.05 -16.05
N TYR A 237 1.56 -14.80 -14.87
CA TYR A 237 0.89 -14.11 -13.77
C TYR A 237 0.58 -12.64 -14.14
N VAL A 238 1.60 -11.90 -14.61
CA VAL A 238 1.47 -10.46 -14.87
C VAL A 238 0.57 -10.15 -16.07
N LYS A 239 0.61 -10.95 -17.13
CA LYS A 239 -0.11 -10.69 -18.39
C LYS A 239 -1.63 -10.45 -18.22
N PRO A 240 -2.39 -11.26 -17.44
CA PRO A 240 -3.81 -11.01 -17.19
C PRO A 240 -4.05 -9.99 -16.07
N THR A 241 -3.09 -9.79 -15.16
CA THR A 241 -3.23 -8.77 -14.10
C THR A 241 -2.98 -7.40 -14.69
N ARG A 242 -3.87 -6.42 -14.47
CA ARG A 242 -3.71 -5.05 -15.00
C ARG A 242 -2.67 -4.24 -14.21
N LEU A 243 -1.58 -4.88 -13.78
CA LEU A 243 -0.54 -4.26 -12.95
C LEU A 243 0.18 -3.14 -13.72
N ARG A 244 0.32 -1.99 -13.07
CA ARG A 244 0.97 -0.78 -13.57
C ARG A 244 2.23 -0.49 -12.75
N PRO A 245 3.23 0.22 -13.30
CA PRO A 245 4.33 0.73 -12.49
C PRO A 245 3.78 1.59 -11.32
N GLY A 246 4.17 1.27 -10.09
CA GLY A 246 3.65 1.88 -8.86
C GLY A 246 2.71 0.97 -8.06
N ASP A 247 2.19 -0.08 -8.70
CA ASP A 247 1.38 -1.10 -8.04
C ASP A 247 2.24 -1.91 -7.05
N VAL A 248 1.73 -2.07 -5.81
CA VAL A 248 2.44 -2.75 -4.73
C VAL A 248 1.97 -4.20 -4.64
N LEU A 249 2.88 -5.12 -4.90
CA LEU A 249 2.68 -6.55 -4.67
C LEU A 249 3.22 -6.93 -3.30
N VAL A 250 2.44 -7.73 -2.59
CA VAL A 250 2.87 -8.36 -1.35
C VAL A 250 3.25 -9.80 -1.67
N CYS A 251 4.49 -10.15 -1.38
CA CYS A 251 5.02 -11.49 -1.58
C CYS A 251 5.39 -12.10 -0.23
N THR A 252 4.98 -13.33 0.03
CA THR A 252 5.47 -14.13 1.16
C THR A 252 6.08 -15.42 0.64
N MET A 253 7.11 -15.90 1.33
CA MET A 253 7.85 -17.10 0.97
C MET A 253 7.48 -18.23 1.92
N ALA A 254 7.19 -19.41 1.38
CA ALA A 254 7.10 -20.63 2.16
C ALA A 254 8.48 -21.01 2.72
N ASP A 255 8.51 -21.76 3.82
CA ASP A 255 9.72 -22.44 4.30
C ASP A 255 9.50 -23.96 4.20
N PRO A 256 10.27 -24.70 3.37
CA PRO A 256 11.34 -24.24 2.50
C PRO A 256 10.85 -23.39 1.29
N PRO A 257 11.71 -22.55 0.68
CA PRO A 257 11.34 -21.50 -0.29
C PRO A 257 10.95 -22.00 -1.69
N THR A 258 10.16 -23.05 -1.75
CA THR A 258 9.63 -23.67 -2.97
C THR A 258 8.45 -22.89 -3.56
N THR A 259 7.77 -22.08 -2.75
CA THR A 259 6.56 -21.36 -3.12
C THR A 259 6.60 -19.92 -2.62
N MET A 260 6.28 -18.98 -3.51
CA MET A 260 6.06 -17.57 -3.23
C MET A 260 4.57 -17.27 -3.42
N PHE A 261 3.89 -16.85 -2.36
CA PHE A 261 2.51 -16.40 -2.44
C PHE A 261 2.50 -14.90 -2.75
N VAL A 262 1.70 -14.49 -3.73
CA VAL A 262 1.64 -13.13 -4.22
C VAL A 262 0.21 -12.62 -4.13
N CYS A 263 0.07 -11.46 -3.50
CA CYS A 263 -1.18 -10.76 -3.34
C CYS A 263 -1.04 -9.33 -3.87
N PHE A 264 -1.98 -8.89 -4.71
CA PHE A 264 -2.06 -7.49 -5.09
C PHE A 264 -2.93 -6.72 -4.09
N LEU A 265 -2.43 -5.60 -3.55
CA LEU A 265 -3.24 -4.68 -2.75
C LEU A 265 -4.02 -3.81 -3.74
N MET A 266 -5.35 -3.96 -3.78
CA MET A 266 -6.24 -3.09 -4.58
C MET A 266 -6.49 -1.75 -3.90
#